data_AF-A0A1S2Q9U4-F1
#
_entry.id   AF-A0A1S2Q9U4-F1
#
_cell.length_a   1.000
_cell.length_b   1.000
_cell.length_c   1.000
_cell.angle_alpha   90.00
_cell.angle_beta   90.00
_cell.angle_gamma   90.00
#
_symmetry.space_group_name_H-M   'P 1'
#
loop_
_entity.id
_entity.type
_entity.pdbx_description
1 polymer ?
#
loop_
_entity_poly.entity_id
_entity_poly.type
_entity_poly.pdbx_seq_one_letter_code
_entity_poly.pdbx_strand_id
1 'polypeptide(L)'
;MTLRDILDAAARGVFPPADGRTTVVPQPSPRDAGVLACTAHAVVFTDEDPAWVHGTLGALGLDPLSAATSPRFLTALMDRTGRTCEVVDALLVAGPLPGRPSLALTEAEAPDHSRVDYARNRRDGVRAWSARGGVLVLGRGVAGRLEVSVEVDEDVRQRGLGRQLVTAARHLGTEPLWAQIAPENARSARAFQAGAEALLLR
;
A
#
# COMPACT_ATOMS: atom_id res chain seq x y z
N MET A 1 -15.97 8.19 10.85
CA MET A 1 -15.08 7.11 10.37
C MET A 1 -14.07 7.72 9.43
N THR A 2 -12.79 7.60 9.75
CA THR A 2 -11.67 8.09 8.94
C THR A 2 -11.10 6.96 8.06
N LEU A 3 -10.25 7.29 7.08
CA LEU A 3 -9.50 6.26 6.35
C LEU A 3 -8.64 5.42 7.29
N ARG A 4 -8.08 6.02 8.34
CA ARG A 4 -7.28 5.30 9.34
C ARG A 4 -8.12 4.26 10.08
N ASP A 5 -9.34 4.60 10.50
CA ASP A 5 -10.24 3.65 11.17
C ASP A 5 -10.52 2.43 10.29
N ILE A 6 -10.74 2.65 8.98
CA ILE A 6 -11.00 1.58 7.99
C ILE A 6 -9.78 0.68 7.83
N LEU A 7 -8.59 1.26 7.67
CA LEU A 7 -7.36 0.49 7.51
C LEU A 7 -7.01 -0.29 8.78
N ASP A 8 -7.18 0.30 9.96
CA ASP A 8 -6.95 -0.40 11.23
C ASP A 8 -7.94 -1.56 11.40
N ALA A 9 -9.20 -1.41 10.99
CA ALA A 9 -10.17 -2.49 10.96
C ALA A 9 -9.78 -3.59 9.95
N ALA A 10 -9.37 -3.21 8.74
CA ALA A 10 -8.94 -4.13 7.69
C ALA A 10 -7.70 -4.94 8.11
N ALA A 11 -6.75 -4.34 8.83
CA ALA A 11 -5.61 -5.05 9.42
C ALA A 11 -6.01 -6.16 10.40
N ARG A 12 -7.22 -6.09 10.97
CA ARG A 12 -7.81 -7.12 11.85
C ARG A 12 -8.80 -8.04 11.12
N GLY A 13 -8.88 -7.95 9.79
CA GLY A 13 -9.81 -8.72 8.98
C GLY A 13 -11.26 -8.22 9.01
N VAL A 14 -11.50 -6.99 9.47
CA VAL A 14 -12.82 -6.36 9.48
C VAL A 14 -12.89 -5.36 8.34
N PHE A 15 -13.64 -5.70 7.29
CA PHE A 15 -13.78 -4.89 6.08
C PHE A 15 -15.12 -4.14 6.05
N PRO A 16 -15.24 -3.07 5.24
CA PRO A 16 -16.53 -2.50 4.89
C PRO A 16 -17.52 -3.57 4.36
N PRO A 17 -18.83 -3.36 4.51
CA PRO A 17 -19.84 -4.31 4.03
C PRO A 17 -19.74 -4.50 2.52
N ALA A 18 -19.87 -5.75 2.06
CA ALA A 18 -19.90 -6.13 0.64
C ALA A 18 -21.26 -5.78 -0.01
N ASP A 19 -21.58 -4.49 -0.08
CA ASP A 19 -22.90 -3.95 -0.46
C ASP A 19 -22.91 -3.22 -1.81
N GLY A 20 -21.79 -3.24 -2.54
CA GLY A 20 -21.60 -2.57 -3.82
C GLY A 20 -21.53 -1.05 -3.73
N ARG A 21 -21.38 -0.48 -2.53
CA ARG A 21 -21.34 0.97 -2.34
C ARG A 21 -19.92 1.52 -2.36
N THR A 22 -19.87 2.84 -2.55
CA THR A 22 -18.67 3.64 -2.37
C THR A 22 -18.85 4.52 -1.15
N THR A 23 -17.95 4.42 -0.18
CA THR A 23 -17.85 5.39 0.91
C THR A 23 -16.86 6.49 0.53
N VAL A 24 -17.21 7.76 0.75
CA VAL A 24 -16.29 8.89 0.59
C VAL A 24 -15.84 9.37 1.97
N VAL A 25 -14.53 9.49 2.19
CA VAL A 25 -13.94 10.00 3.43
C VAL A 25 -12.95 11.15 3.12
N PRO A 26 -12.69 12.06 4.07
CA PRO A 26 -11.68 13.11 3.88
C PRO A 26 -10.28 12.55 3.60
N GLN A 27 -9.40 13.36 2.98
CA GLN A 27 -7.99 13.01 2.83
C GLN A 27 -7.36 12.85 4.22
N PRO A 28 -6.52 11.82 4.43
CA PRO A 28 -5.78 11.70 5.68
C PRO A 28 -4.62 12.70 5.78
N SER A 29 -4.16 13.23 4.65
CA SER A 29 -3.08 14.22 4.57
C SER A 29 -3.13 14.96 3.22
N PRO A 30 -2.50 16.13 3.07
CA PRO A 30 -2.36 16.81 1.78
C PRO A 30 -1.66 15.97 0.71
N ARG A 31 -0.84 14.99 1.11
CA ARG A 31 -0.12 14.09 0.18
C ARG A 31 -1.05 13.06 -0.45
N ASP A 32 -2.05 12.57 0.28
CA ASP A 32 -2.72 11.31 -0.04
C ASP A 32 -4.20 11.51 -0.44
N ALA A 33 -4.53 11.18 -1.67
CA ALA A 33 -5.91 11.01 -2.16
C ALA A 33 -5.98 9.79 -3.06
N GLY A 34 -7.13 9.11 -3.12
CA GLY A 34 -7.26 7.94 -3.98
C GLY A 34 -8.43 7.03 -3.66
N VAL A 35 -8.30 5.79 -4.09
CA VAL A 35 -9.33 4.75 -3.94
C VAL A 35 -8.73 3.52 -3.28
N LEU A 36 -9.44 2.99 -2.28
CA LEU A 36 -9.21 1.68 -1.69
C LEU A 36 -10.37 0.78 -2.10
N ALA A 37 -10.07 -0.31 -2.79
CA ALA A 37 -11.06 -1.33 -3.12
C ALA A 37 -11.03 -2.47 -2.10
N CYS A 38 -12.18 -2.77 -1.52
CA CYS A 38 -12.46 -3.94 -0.69
C CYS A 38 -13.40 -4.88 -1.46
N THR A 39 -13.70 -6.05 -0.88
CA THR A 39 -14.68 -6.99 -1.45
C THR A 39 -16.04 -6.32 -1.61
N ALA A 40 -16.42 -6.03 -2.87
CA ALA A 40 -17.67 -5.38 -3.22
C ALA A 40 -17.95 -4.06 -2.47
N HIS A 41 -16.90 -3.31 -2.13
CA HIS A 41 -17.03 -1.99 -1.53
C HIS A 41 -15.81 -1.13 -1.88
N ALA A 42 -16.02 0.13 -2.24
CA ALA A 42 -14.93 1.06 -2.49
C ALA A 42 -14.90 2.16 -1.42
N VAL A 43 -13.70 2.65 -1.11
CA VAL A 43 -13.50 3.82 -0.27
C VAL A 43 -12.71 4.84 -1.07
N VAL A 44 -13.33 5.97 -1.39
CA VAL A 44 -12.65 7.11 -2.02
C VAL A 44 -12.24 8.06 -0.90
N PHE A 45 -10.95 8.34 -0.77
CA PHE A 45 -10.43 9.29 0.20
C PHE A 45 -9.96 10.55 -0.52
N THR A 46 -10.69 11.65 -0.36
CA THR A 46 -10.48 12.91 -1.06
C THR A 46 -11.18 14.05 -0.31
N ASP A 47 -10.68 15.27 -0.49
CA ASP A 47 -11.32 16.50 0.03
C ASP A 47 -12.20 17.16 -1.05
N GLU A 48 -12.32 16.53 -2.22
CA GLU A 48 -13.32 16.88 -3.23
C GLU A 48 -14.74 16.64 -2.74
N ASP A 49 -15.70 17.33 -3.36
CA ASP A 49 -17.13 17.20 -3.03
C ASP A 49 -17.60 15.73 -3.22
N PRO A 50 -18.13 15.06 -2.16
CA PRO A 50 -18.70 13.73 -2.28
C PRO A 50 -19.79 13.62 -3.35
N ALA A 51 -20.57 14.69 -3.59
CA ALA A 51 -21.59 14.69 -4.63
C ALA A 51 -20.97 14.59 -6.03
N TRP A 52 -19.81 15.21 -6.25
CA TRP A 52 -19.04 15.05 -7.48
C TRP A 52 -18.59 13.60 -7.64
N VAL A 53 -18.02 12.97 -6.60
CA VAL A 53 -17.58 11.56 -6.64
C VAL A 53 -18.73 10.65 -7.04
N HIS A 54 -19.87 10.74 -6.35
CA HIS A 54 -21.04 9.90 -6.63
C HIS A 54 -21.65 10.19 -8.00
N GLY A 55 -21.72 11.46 -8.41
CA GLY A 55 -22.21 11.87 -9.72
C GLY A 55 -21.34 11.33 -10.86
N THR A 56 -20.00 11.42 -10.72
CA THR A 56 -19.06 10.86 -11.69
C THR A 56 -19.21 9.35 -11.77
N LEU A 57 -19.23 8.63 -10.65
CA LEU A 57 -19.43 7.17 -10.64
C LEU A 57 -20.74 6.75 -11.32
N GLY A 58 -21.85 7.43 -10.99
CA GLY A 58 -23.16 7.15 -11.57
C GLY A 58 -23.24 7.41 -13.08
N ALA A 59 -22.52 8.42 -13.57
CA ALA A 59 -22.50 8.77 -14.99
C ALA A 59 -21.71 7.77 -15.86
N LEU A 60 -20.85 6.93 -15.28
CA LEU A 60 -20.03 5.99 -16.05
C LEU A 60 -20.81 4.81 -16.63
N GLY A 61 -21.98 4.48 -16.07
CA GLY A 61 -22.78 3.33 -16.48
C GLY A 61 -22.06 1.98 -16.35
N LEU A 62 -21.06 1.90 -15.46
CA LEU A 62 -20.29 0.68 -15.17
C LEU A 62 -20.92 -0.12 -14.02
N ASP A 63 -20.49 -1.37 -13.89
CA ASP A 63 -20.82 -2.19 -12.72
C ASP A 63 -20.35 -1.48 -11.43
N PRO A 64 -21.24 -1.21 -10.45
CA PRO A 64 -20.89 -0.58 -9.18
C PRO A 64 -19.71 -1.25 -8.45
N LEU A 65 -19.52 -2.56 -8.62
CA LEU A 65 -18.42 -3.32 -8.01
C LEU A 65 -17.03 -2.93 -8.55
N SER A 66 -16.97 -2.38 -9.76
CA SER A 66 -15.72 -2.05 -10.47
C SER A 66 -15.58 -0.57 -10.82
N ALA A 67 -16.66 0.21 -10.70
CA ALA A 67 -16.71 1.60 -11.16
C ALA A 67 -15.60 2.47 -10.54
N ALA A 68 -15.38 2.34 -9.23
CA ALA A 68 -14.39 3.14 -8.50
C ALA A 68 -12.93 2.80 -8.83
N THR A 69 -12.65 1.61 -9.35
CA THR A 69 -11.30 1.22 -9.81
C THR A 69 -11.17 1.25 -11.33
N SER A 70 -12.23 1.68 -12.04
CA SER A 70 -12.19 1.75 -13.49
C SER A 70 -11.20 2.82 -13.95
N PRO A 71 -10.50 2.60 -15.09
CA PRO A 71 -9.61 3.61 -15.65
C PRO A 71 -10.31 4.97 -15.84
N ARG A 72 -11.60 4.96 -16.22
CA ARG A 72 -12.39 6.18 -16.41
C ARG A 72 -12.55 7.00 -15.12
N PHE A 73 -12.91 6.36 -14.02
CA PHE A 73 -13.05 7.06 -12.74
C PHE A 73 -11.69 7.52 -12.20
N LEU A 74 -10.67 6.65 -12.28
CA LEU A 74 -9.32 6.98 -11.81
C LEU A 74 -8.71 8.15 -12.58
N THR A 75 -8.90 8.21 -13.90
CA THR A 75 -8.52 9.37 -14.72
C THR A 75 -9.27 10.63 -14.27
N ALA A 76 -10.59 10.57 -14.11
CA ALA A 76 -11.37 11.73 -13.66
C ALA A 76 -10.92 12.23 -12.28
N LEU A 77 -10.61 11.33 -11.35
CA LEU A 77 -10.08 11.68 -10.01
C LEU A 77 -8.68 12.30 -10.09
N MET A 78 -7.80 11.74 -10.91
CA MET A 78 -6.46 12.29 -11.15
C MET A 78 -6.52 13.71 -11.74
N ASP A 79 -7.33 13.91 -12.79
CA ASP A 79 -7.51 15.22 -13.41
C ASP A 79 -8.10 16.23 -12.44
N ARG A 80 -9.09 15.82 -11.65
CA ARG A 80 -9.76 16.68 -10.66
C ARG A 80 -8.81 17.15 -9.56
N THR A 81 -7.93 16.27 -9.10
CA THR A 81 -7.03 16.50 -7.96
C THR A 81 -5.63 16.95 -8.37
N GLY A 82 -5.31 16.99 -9.66
CA GLY A 82 -3.98 17.31 -10.17
C GLY A 82 -2.93 16.25 -9.80
N ARG A 83 -3.33 14.98 -9.70
CA ARG A 83 -2.50 13.86 -9.25
C ARG A 83 -2.21 12.88 -10.37
N THR A 84 -1.20 12.05 -10.15
CA THR A 84 -0.85 10.94 -11.05
C THR A 84 -0.81 9.62 -10.29
N CYS A 85 -0.95 8.53 -11.02
CA CYS A 85 -0.85 7.17 -10.52
C CYS A 85 0.03 6.37 -11.49
N GLU A 86 1.05 5.69 -10.97
CA GLU A 86 1.92 4.82 -11.78
C GLU A 86 1.24 3.48 -12.03
N VAL A 87 0.73 2.87 -10.96
CA VAL A 87 0.10 1.55 -10.98
C VAL A 87 -0.91 1.44 -9.84
N VAL A 88 -1.95 0.62 -10.05
CA VAL A 88 -2.88 0.24 -8.99
C VAL A 88 -2.28 -0.95 -8.24
N ASP A 89 -1.82 -0.70 -7.01
CA ASP A 89 -1.15 -1.68 -6.18
C ASP A 89 -2.13 -2.56 -5.39
N ALA A 90 -1.73 -3.82 -5.16
CA ALA A 90 -2.33 -4.63 -4.11
C ALA A 90 -1.82 -4.19 -2.74
N LEU A 91 -2.72 -3.97 -1.78
CA LEU A 91 -2.37 -3.68 -0.40
C LEU A 91 -2.31 -4.97 0.42
N LEU A 92 -1.12 -5.27 0.94
CA LEU A 92 -0.86 -6.42 1.80
C LEU A 92 -0.58 -5.94 3.22
N VAL A 93 -1.03 -6.70 4.22
CA VAL A 93 -0.83 -6.39 5.64
C VAL A 93 -0.44 -7.64 6.42
N ALA A 94 0.49 -7.47 7.37
CA ALA A 94 0.86 -8.51 8.33
C ALA A 94 1.04 -7.91 9.72
N GLY A 95 0.69 -8.67 10.76
CA GLY A 95 0.94 -8.26 12.15
C GLY A 95 2.45 -8.23 12.48
N PRO A 96 2.88 -7.45 13.49
CA PRO A 96 4.27 -7.43 13.94
C PRO A 96 4.70 -8.79 14.50
N LEU A 97 6.01 -9.02 14.57
CA LEU A 97 6.62 -10.20 15.19
C LEU A 97 7.41 -9.80 16.44
N PRO A 98 7.34 -10.57 17.54
CA PRO A 98 8.12 -10.28 18.73
C PRO A 98 9.60 -10.59 18.51
N GLY A 99 10.46 -10.01 19.34
CA GLY A 99 11.91 -10.27 19.32
C GLY A 99 12.63 -9.55 18.18
N ARG A 100 13.92 -9.85 18.04
CA ARG A 100 14.80 -9.22 17.04
C ARG A 100 14.81 -10.01 15.73
N PRO A 101 15.00 -9.35 14.58
CA PRO A 101 15.17 -10.06 13.31
C PRO A 101 16.41 -10.95 13.36
N SER A 102 16.30 -12.17 12.80
CA SER A 102 17.44 -13.08 12.65
C SER A 102 18.42 -12.63 11.57
N LEU A 103 17.97 -11.78 10.64
CA LEU A 103 18.79 -11.19 9.59
C LEU A 103 19.62 -10.06 10.20
N ALA A 104 20.92 -10.05 9.95
CA ALA A 104 21.80 -8.96 10.34
C ALA A 104 21.43 -7.70 9.53
N LEU A 105 20.88 -6.70 10.23
CA LEU A 105 20.46 -5.43 9.67
C LEU A 105 21.27 -4.29 10.30
N THR A 106 21.79 -3.41 9.46
CA THR A 106 22.44 -2.18 9.89
C THR A 106 21.55 -1.00 9.48
N GLU A 107 21.10 -0.21 10.44
CA GLU A 107 20.35 1.01 10.13
C GLU A 107 21.30 2.04 9.49
N ALA A 108 20.84 2.68 8.43
CA ALA A 108 21.57 3.73 7.74
C ALA A 108 20.89 5.08 7.99
N GLU A 109 21.65 6.05 8.47
CA GLU A 109 21.11 7.38 8.83
C GLU A 109 20.80 8.25 7.59
N ALA A 110 21.45 8.00 6.45
CA ALA A 110 21.18 8.68 5.19
C ALA A 110 21.64 7.83 3.98
N PRO A 111 21.02 6.68 3.70
CA PRO A 111 21.41 5.87 2.56
C PRO A 111 21.11 6.61 1.27
N ASP A 112 22.14 6.69 0.41
CA ASP A 112 22.06 7.10 -0.98
C ASP A 112 21.70 5.85 -1.81
N HIS A 113 20.40 5.64 -2.00
CA HIS A 113 19.87 4.48 -2.69
C HIS A 113 18.52 4.84 -3.31
N SER A 114 18.34 4.55 -4.60
CA SER A 114 17.14 4.90 -5.38
C SER A 114 15.83 4.49 -4.69
N ARG A 115 15.79 3.30 -4.08
CA ARG A 115 14.67 2.82 -3.25
C ARG A 115 14.29 3.75 -2.09
N VAL A 116 15.29 4.31 -1.41
CA VAL A 116 15.08 5.17 -0.25
C VAL A 116 14.55 6.52 -0.72
N ASP A 117 15.08 7.06 -1.81
CA ASP A 117 14.57 8.30 -2.41
C ASP A 117 13.13 8.13 -2.91
N TYR A 118 12.83 6.99 -3.54
CA TYR A 118 11.47 6.65 -3.93
C TYR A 118 10.51 6.61 -2.72
N ALA A 119 10.95 6.05 -1.59
CA ALA A 119 10.17 6.01 -0.36
C ALA A 119 9.97 7.39 0.28
N ARG A 120 10.99 8.26 0.28
CA ARG A 120 10.91 9.65 0.82
C ARG A 120 9.83 10.49 0.13
N ASN A 121 9.58 10.25 -1.16
CA ASN A 121 8.53 10.96 -1.90
C ASN A 121 7.10 10.49 -1.56
N ARG A 122 6.94 9.34 -0.89
CA ARG A 122 5.64 8.67 -0.68
C ARG A 122 5.32 8.40 0.79
N ARG A 123 6.29 8.61 1.69
CA ARG A 123 6.19 8.25 3.10
C ARG A 123 6.89 9.26 3.98
N ASP A 124 6.36 9.47 5.18
CA ASP A 124 7.01 10.27 6.21
C ASP A 124 7.88 9.40 7.12
N GLY A 125 8.85 10.00 7.80
CA GLY A 125 9.67 9.30 8.80
C GLY A 125 10.40 8.08 8.24
N VAL A 126 10.92 8.20 7.01
CA VAL A 126 11.60 7.11 6.31
C VAL A 126 12.87 6.70 7.06
N ARG A 127 12.97 5.42 7.37
CA ARG A 127 14.15 4.76 7.97
C ARG A 127 14.55 3.59 7.09
N ALA A 128 15.83 3.32 6.98
CA ALA A 128 16.35 2.32 6.07
C ALA A 128 17.45 1.47 6.71
N TRP A 129 17.45 0.19 6.35
CA TRP A 129 18.39 -0.81 6.82
C TRP A 129 19.02 -1.50 5.63
N SER A 130 20.32 -1.77 5.73
CA SER A 130 21.02 -2.63 4.80
C SER A 130 21.18 -4.03 5.39
N ALA A 131 21.04 -5.03 4.51
CA ALA A 131 21.51 -6.38 4.70
C ALA A 131 22.52 -6.69 3.60
N ARG A 132 23.31 -7.77 3.74
CA ARG A 132 24.13 -8.24 2.63
C ARG A 132 23.23 -8.60 1.44
N GLY A 133 23.30 -7.83 0.36
CA GLY A 133 22.58 -8.10 -0.88
C GLY A 133 21.16 -7.48 -0.95
N GLY A 134 20.80 -6.56 -0.05
CA GLY A 134 19.49 -5.94 -0.12
C GLY A 134 19.26 -4.81 0.89
N VAL A 135 18.18 -4.07 0.64
CA VAL A 135 17.75 -2.90 1.42
C VAL A 135 16.31 -3.10 1.90
N LEU A 136 16.04 -2.66 3.10
CA LEU A 136 14.72 -2.62 3.71
C LEU A 136 14.43 -1.19 4.12
N VAL A 137 13.26 -0.68 3.76
CA VAL A 137 12.84 0.69 4.07
C VAL A 137 11.49 0.68 4.77
N LEU A 138 11.39 1.34 5.92
CA LEU A 138 10.15 1.59 6.63
C LEU A 138 9.79 3.08 6.56
N GLY A 139 8.50 3.38 6.64
CA GLY A 139 8.00 4.75 6.75
C GLY A 139 6.50 4.79 6.99
N ARG A 140 5.96 5.99 7.11
CA ARG A 140 4.52 6.27 7.30
C ARG A 140 3.87 6.58 5.96
N GLY A 141 3.11 5.64 5.43
CA GLY A 141 2.41 5.82 4.15
C GLY A 141 1.03 6.43 4.33
N VAL A 142 0.10 6.02 3.46
CA VAL A 142 -1.27 6.55 3.44
C VAL A 142 -1.95 6.34 4.79
N ALA A 143 -2.57 7.40 5.32
CA ALA A 143 -3.17 7.44 6.66
C ALA A 143 -2.20 7.12 7.82
N GLY A 144 -0.91 7.37 7.63
CA GLY A 144 0.10 7.20 8.68
C GLY A 144 0.36 5.74 9.08
N ARG A 145 -0.10 4.77 8.29
CA ARG A 145 0.17 3.35 8.53
C ARG A 145 1.66 3.07 8.34
N LEU A 146 2.21 2.16 9.14
CA LEU A 146 3.58 1.69 8.94
C LEU A 146 3.65 0.88 7.65
N GLU A 147 4.49 1.30 6.71
CA GLU A 147 4.70 0.61 5.45
C GLU A 147 6.15 0.18 5.26
N VAL A 148 6.35 -0.97 4.62
CA VAL A 148 7.66 -1.49 4.19
C VAL A 148 7.81 -1.46 2.67
N SER A 149 9.05 -1.33 2.21
CA SER A 149 9.48 -1.75 0.88
C SER A 149 10.85 -2.42 0.99
N VAL A 150 11.15 -3.34 0.09
CA VAL A 150 12.43 -4.06 0.08
C VAL A 150 13.00 -4.06 -1.33
N GLU A 151 14.32 -4.07 -1.42
CA GLU A 151 15.06 -4.27 -2.65
C GLU A 151 16.13 -5.34 -2.45
N VAL A 152 16.38 -6.13 -3.49
CA VAL A 152 17.35 -7.23 -3.48
C VAL A 152 18.24 -7.08 -4.70
N ASP A 153 19.54 -7.06 -4.47
CA ASP A 153 20.57 -6.93 -5.50
C ASP A 153 20.45 -8.07 -6.51
N GLU A 154 20.69 -7.77 -7.79
CA GLU A 154 20.42 -8.68 -8.92
C GLU A 154 21.09 -10.06 -8.74
N ASP A 155 22.33 -10.07 -8.24
CA ASP A 155 23.21 -11.24 -8.12
C ASP A 155 22.78 -12.24 -7.01
N VAL A 156 21.97 -11.79 -6.05
CA VAL A 156 21.46 -12.61 -4.94
C VAL A 156 19.95 -12.85 -4.98
N ARG A 157 19.28 -12.46 -6.07
CA ARG A 157 17.86 -12.78 -6.28
C ARG A 157 17.63 -14.29 -6.25
N GLN A 158 16.40 -14.69 -5.92
CA GLN A 158 15.95 -16.09 -5.81
C GLN A 158 16.56 -16.91 -4.66
N ARG A 159 17.38 -16.32 -3.78
CA ARG A 159 17.92 -16.99 -2.57
C ARG A 159 17.03 -16.85 -1.34
N GLY A 160 15.79 -16.39 -1.51
CA GLY A 160 14.84 -16.15 -0.42
C GLY A 160 15.08 -14.88 0.40
N LEU A 161 16.08 -14.05 0.05
CA LEU A 161 16.43 -12.83 0.78
C LEU A 161 15.25 -11.84 0.88
N GLY A 162 14.46 -11.65 -0.18
CA GLY A 162 13.28 -10.80 -0.14
C GLY A 162 12.30 -11.19 0.98
N ARG A 163 12.02 -12.50 1.14
CA ARG A 163 11.17 -13.02 2.22
C ARG A 163 11.81 -12.82 3.60
N GLN A 164 13.12 -12.98 3.71
CA GLN A 164 13.85 -12.73 4.95
C GLN A 164 13.78 -11.24 5.35
N LEU A 165 13.94 -10.31 4.40
CA LEU A 165 13.79 -8.88 4.62
C LEU A 165 12.36 -8.53 5.05
N VAL A 166 11.33 -9.03 4.35
CA VAL A 166 9.92 -8.80 4.73
C VAL A 166 9.62 -9.35 6.12
N THR A 167 10.15 -10.53 6.47
CA THR A 167 10.00 -11.09 7.82
C THR A 167 10.74 -10.24 8.85
N ALA A 168 11.96 -9.82 8.57
CA ALA A 168 12.75 -8.97 9.44
C ALA A 168 12.06 -7.62 9.71
N ALA A 169 11.41 -7.04 8.69
CA ALA A 169 10.65 -5.80 8.82
C ALA A 169 9.56 -5.88 9.90
N ARG A 170 8.90 -7.04 10.03
CA ARG A 170 7.85 -7.25 11.03
C ARG A 170 8.38 -7.23 12.47
N HIS A 171 9.68 -7.48 12.67
CA HIS A 171 10.33 -7.37 13.98
C HIS A 171 10.75 -5.95 14.34
N LEU A 172 10.77 -5.02 13.38
CA LEU A 172 11.22 -3.64 13.58
C LEU A 172 10.08 -2.70 14.01
N GLY A 173 8.82 -3.10 13.82
CA GLY A 173 7.63 -2.34 14.19
C GLY A 173 6.79 -3.03 15.26
N THR A 174 5.96 -2.25 15.95
CA THR A 174 5.02 -2.73 16.97
C THR A 174 3.56 -2.67 16.53
N GLU A 175 3.30 -2.26 15.29
CA GLU A 175 1.98 -2.11 14.70
C GLU A 175 1.88 -2.91 13.39
N PRO A 176 0.68 -3.09 12.80
CA PRO A 176 0.52 -3.76 11.51
C PRO A 176 1.40 -3.15 10.43
N LEU A 177 2.11 -4.01 9.71
CA LEU A 177 3.03 -3.64 8.65
C LEU A 177 2.37 -3.83 7.29
N TRP A 178 2.35 -2.76 6.50
CA TRP A 178 1.70 -2.73 5.19
C TRP A 178 2.71 -2.71 4.05
N ALA A 179 2.29 -3.19 2.88
CA ALA A 179 3.03 -3.07 1.64
C ALA A 179 2.08 -2.81 0.47
N GLN A 180 2.51 -1.97 -0.46
CA GLN A 180 1.84 -1.74 -1.74
C GLN A 180 2.65 -2.48 -2.80
N ILE A 181 2.02 -3.41 -3.51
CA ILE A 181 2.68 -4.31 -4.45
C ILE A 181 1.98 -4.26 -5.79
N ALA A 182 2.70 -3.75 -6.78
CA ALA A 182 2.28 -3.75 -8.16
C ALA A 182 2.01 -5.19 -8.64
N PRO A 183 0.89 -5.47 -9.31
CA PRO A 183 0.53 -6.82 -9.74
C PRO A 183 1.56 -7.45 -10.69
N GLU A 184 2.27 -6.65 -11.49
CA GLU A 184 3.35 -7.08 -12.37
C GLU A 184 4.62 -7.49 -11.62
N ASN A 185 4.77 -7.10 -10.35
CA ASN A 185 5.91 -7.48 -9.53
C ASN A 185 5.70 -8.84 -8.85
N ALA A 186 5.60 -9.89 -9.67
CA ALA A 186 5.34 -11.26 -9.21
C ALA A 186 6.36 -11.77 -8.15
N ARG A 187 7.60 -11.25 -8.17
CA ARG A 187 8.62 -11.61 -7.16
C ARG A 187 8.28 -11.01 -5.80
N SER A 188 7.94 -9.72 -5.75
CA SER A 188 7.49 -9.06 -4.53
C SER A 188 6.19 -9.68 -4.04
N ALA A 189 5.22 -9.90 -4.93
CA ALA A 189 3.97 -10.58 -4.58
C ALA A 189 4.26 -11.88 -3.83
N ARG A 190 5.05 -12.80 -4.40
CA ARG A 190 5.45 -14.06 -3.73
C ARG A 190 6.21 -13.86 -2.41
N ALA A 191 7.10 -12.87 -2.32
CA ALA A 191 7.86 -12.62 -1.11
C ALA A 191 6.98 -12.15 0.07
N PHE A 192 5.96 -11.33 -0.23
CA PHE A 192 5.00 -10.81 0.76
C PHE A 192 3.81 -11.75 1.00
N GLN A 193 3.44 -12.56 0.00
CA GLN A 193 2.29 -13.48 0.00
C GLN A 193 2.60 -14.92 0.36
N ALA A 194 3.83 -15.27 0.70
CA ALA A 194 4.11 -16.55 1.34
C ALA A 194 3.37 -16.73 2.72
N GLY A 195 2.36 -15.90 3.00
CA GLY A 195 1.26 -16.09 3.96
C GLY A 195 -0.19 -15.80 3.47
N ALA A 196 -0.51 -15.51 2.19
CA ALA A 196 -1.86 -15.50 1.57
C ALA A 196 -1.87 -15.09 0.06
N GLU A 197 -2.78 -15.66 -0.75
CA GLU A 197 -2.91 -15.56 -2.24
C GLU A 197 -3.14 -14.15 -2.85
N ALA A 198 -2.76 -13.98 -4.13
CA ALA A 198 -3.04 -12.81 -4.97
C ALA A 198 -4.24 -13.02 -5.91
N LEU A 199 -5.05 -11.98 -6.06
CA LEU A 199 -6.06 -11.87 -7.11
C LEU A 199 -5.43 -11.26 -8.38
N LEU A 200 -5.56 -11.98 -9.50
CA LEU A 200 -5.32 -11.48 -10.85
C LEU A 200 -6.56 -10.74 -11.35
N LEU A 201 -6.38 -9.60 -12.02
CA LEU A 201 -7.37 -9.08 -12.96
C LEU A 201 -6.73 -9.06 -14.35
N ARG A 202 -7.35 -9.78 -15.29
CA ARG A 202 -7.20 -9.55 -16.73
C ARG A 202 -8.09 -8.38 -17.13
#